data_AF-A0AAU2V8J1-F1
#
_entry.id   AF-A0AAU2V8J1-F1
#
_cell.length_a   1.000
_cell.length_b   1.000
_cell.length_c   1.000
_cell.angle_alpha   90.00
_cell.angle_beta   90.00
_cell.angle_gamma   90.00
#
_symmetry.space_group_name_H-M   'P 1'
#
loop_
_entity.id
_entity.type
_entity.pdbx_description
1 polymer ?
#
loop_
_entity_poly.entity_id
_entity_poly.type
_entity_poly.pdbx_seq_one_letter_code
_entity_poly.pdbx_strand_id
1 'polypeptide(L)' 'MSNSLNRASFLDGKRDKEQTRADAWQRDERMEQLAALRDSHPEMFERMGTTARMSLGYYENDKQIAAQHGRDVNKGGN' A
#
# COMPACT_ATOMS: atom_id res chain seq x y z
N MET A 1 -7.92 35.72 1.37
CA MET A 1 -6.68 34.97 1.66
C MET A 1 -7.00 33.69 2.45
N SER A 2 -7.89 32.83 1.92
CA SER A 2 -8.48 31.73 2.69
C SER A 2 -8.35 30.36 1.99
N ASN A 3 -7.98 30.35 0.71
CA ASN A 3 -7.83 29.13 -0.08
C ASN A 3 -6.47 28.43 0.16
N SER A 4 -5.41 29.19 0.47
CA SER A 4 -4.09 28.64 0.73
C SER A 4 -4.01 27.89 2.07
N LEU A 5 -4.68 28.41 3.12
CA LEU A 5 -4.73 27.80 4.44
C LEU A 5 -5.49 26.46 4.42
N ASN A 6 -6.66 26.42 3.77
CA ASN A 6 -7.41 25.17 3.60
C ASN A 6 -6.63 24.12 2.80
N ARG A 7 -5.89 24.54 1.77
CA ARG A 7 -5.04 23.64 0.99
C ARG A 7 -3.87 23.11 1.81
N ALA A 8 -3.22 23.94 2.64
CA ALA A 8 -2.14 23.51 3.52
C ALA A 8 -2.64 22.48 4.55
N SER A 9 -3.75 22.75 5.25
CA SER A 9 -4.32 21.80 6.23
C SER A 9 -4.80 20.49 5.59
N PHE A 10 -5.33 20.54 4.36
CA PHE A 10 -5.69 19.33 3.60
C PHE A 10 -4.46 18.50 3.23
N LEU A 11 -3.36 19.15 2.82
CA LEU A 11 -2.11 18.50 2.49
C LEU A 11 -1.43 17.91 3.73
N ASP A 12 -1.42 18.62 4.85
CA ASP A 12 -0.90 18.11 6.14
C ASP A 12 -1.71 16.89 6.60
N GLY A 13 -3.05 16.96 6.59
CA GLY A 13 -3.89 15.82 6.97
C GLY A 13 -3.74 14.60 6.04
N LYS A 14 -3.37 14.81 4.76
CA LYS A 14 -3.03 13.72 3.83
C LYS A 14 -1.65 13.12 4.17
N ARG A 15 -0.66 13.98 4.42
CA ARG A 15 0.69 13.58 4.82
C ARG A 15 0.71 12.78 6.11
N ASP A 16 -0.09 13.17 7.11
CA ASP A 16 -0.21 12.45 8.38
C ASP A 16 -0.81 11.04 8.22
N LYS A 17 -1.79 10.90 7.31
CA LYS A 17 -2.40 9.60 6.98
C LYS A 17 -1.44 8.68 6.24
N GLU A 18 -0.72 9.19 5.25
CA GLU A 18 0.28 8.42 4.50
C GLU A 18 1.46 8.02 5.39
N GLN A 19 1.92 8.93 6.27
CA GLN A 19 2.94 8.61 7.28
C GLN A 19 2.46 7.51 8.24
N THR A 20 1.22 7.59 8.72
CA THR A 20 0.65 6.56 9.62
C THR A 20 0.58 5.20 8.93
N ARG A 21 0.20 5.15 7.65
CA ARG A 21 0.18 3.91 6.85
C ARG A 21 1.58 3.37 6.61
N ALA A 22 2.54 4.23 6.27
CA ALA A 22 3.94 3.85 6.14
C ALA A 22 4.50 3.27 7.45
N ASP A 23 4.13 3.85 8.58
CA ASP A 23 4.59 3.40 9.90
C ASP A 23 3.94 2.07 10.34
N ALA A 24 2.71 1.83 9.92
CA ALA A 24 1.98 0.57 10.13
C ALA A 24 2.37 -0.53 9.12
N TRP A 25 3.19 -0.22 8.12
CA TRP A 25 3.58 -1.17 7.09
C TRP A 25 4.25 -2.42 7.67
N GLN A 26 3.76 -3.57 7.24
CA GLN A 26 4.37 -4.88 7.50
C GLN A 26 4.27 -5.75 6.26
N ARG A 27 5.36 -6.45 5.94
CA ARG A 27 5.37 -7.41 4.86
C ARG A 27 4.49 -8.62 5.20
N ASP A 28 3.44 -8.84 4.43
CA ASP A 28 2.62 -10.05 4.44
C ASP A 28 3.09 -11.04 3.36
N GLU A 29 3.66 -12.17 3.79
CA GLU A 29 4.16 -13.21 2.87
C GLU A 29 3.08 -13.78 1.94
N ARG A 30 1.81 -13.84 2.39
CA ARG A 30 0.72 -14.33 1.56
C ARG A 30 0.43 -13.37 0.41
N MET A 31 0.54 -12.07 0.67
CA MET A 31 0.38 -11.04 -0.36
C MET A 31 1.59 -11.00 -1.31
N GLU A 32 2.81 -11.23 -0.82
CA GLU A 32 4.00 -11.37 -1.66
C GLU A 32 3.89 -12.61 -2.58
N GLN A 33 3.39 -13.74 -2.05
CA GLN A 33 3.10 -14.92 -2.86
C GLN A 33 2.00 -14.65 -3.90
N LEU A 34 0.98 -13.88 -3.53
CA LEU A 34 -0.10 -13.50 -4.44
C LEU A 34 0.38 -12.54 -5.55
N ALA A 35 1.29 -11.61 -5.22
CA ALA A 35 1.98 -10.77 -6.20
C ALA A 35 2.81 -11.61 -7.17
N ALA A 36 3.61 -12.54 -6.64
CA ALA A 36 4.38 -13.47 -7.45
C ALA A 36 3.50 -14.36 -8.33
N LEU A 37 2.32 -14.78 -7.85
CA LEU A 37 1.35 -15.52 -8.64
C LEU A 37 0.78 -14.67 -9.78
N ARG A 38 0.43 -13.41 -9.53
CA ARG A 38 -0.01 -12.49 -10.60
C ARG A 38 1.04 -12.37 -11.70
N ASP A 39 2.30 -12.23 -11.32
CA ASP A 39 3.38 -11.98 -12.28
C ASP A 39 3.78 -13.25 -13.05
N SER A 40 3.65 -14.43 -12.42
CA SER A 40 4.02 -15.72 -13.04
C SER A 40 2.88 -16.42 -13.78
N HIS A 41 1.64 -16.30 -13.30
CA HIS A 41 0.44 -16.98 -13.80
C HIS A 41 -0.77 -16.03 -13.77
N PRO A 42 -0.77 -14.98 -14.63
CA PRO A 42 -1.81 -13.96 -14.62
C PRO A 42 -3.22 -14.53 -14.83
N GLU A 43 -3.37 -15.59 -15.64
CA GLU A 43 -4.64 -16.26 -15.88
C GLU A 43 -5.20 -16.97 -14.63
N MET A 44 -4.33 -17.48 -13.75
CA MET A 44 -4.74 -18.05 -12.47
C MET A 44 -5.16 -16.95 -11.50
N PHE A 45 -4.41 -15.85 -11.48
CA PHE A 45 -4.73 -14.68 -10.66
C PHE A 45 -6.07 -14.05 -11.05
N GLU A 46 -6.36 -13.93 -12.35
CA GLU A 46 -7.64 -13.39 -12.84
C GLU A 46 -8.84 -14.23 -12.44
N ARG A 47 -8.66 -15.55 -12.30
CA ARG A 47 -9.69 -16.48 -11.80
C ARG A 47 -9.91 -16.36 -10.30
N MET A 48 -9.03 -15.69 -9.56
CA MET A 48 -9.23 -15.46 -8.14
C MET A 48 -10.38 -14.48 -7.88
N GLY A 49 -11.06 -14.68 -6.75
CA GLY A 49 -12.15 -13.82 -6.33
C GLY A 49 -11.73 -12.34 -6.25
N THR A 50 -12.67 -11.44 -6.55
CA THR A 50 -12.46 -9.98 -6.54
C THR A 50 -11.85 -9.49 -5.22
N THR A 51 -12.23 -10.08 -4.09
CA THR A 51 -11.67 -9.77 -2.78
C THR A 51 -10.14 -9.95 -2.74
N ALA A 52 -9.63 -11.08 -3.23
CA ALA A 52 -8.18 -11.34 -3.22
C ALA A 52 -7.42 -10.33 -4.10
N ARG A 53 -7.97 -10.01 -5.28
CA ARG A 53 -7.38 -9.03 -6.19
C ARG A 53 -7.39 -7.61 -5.60
N MET A 54 -8.47 -7.21 -4.94
CA MET A 54 -8.53 -5.93 -4.23
C MET A 54 -7.57 -5.88 -3.05
N SER A 55 -7.50 -6.95 -2.24
CA SER A 55 -6.56 -7.05 -1.12
C SER A 55 -5.11 -6.90 -1.59
N LEU A 56 -4.74 -7.52 -2.71
CA LEU A 56 -3.42 -7.33 -3.30
C LEU A 56 -3.18 -5.86 -3.70
N GLY A 57 -4.16 -5.22 -4.34
CA GLY A 57 -4.04 -3.81 -4.74
C GLY A 57 -3.86 -2.86 -3.55
N TYR A 58 -4.58 -3.09 -2.43
CA TYR A 58 -4.39 -2.32 -1.20
C TYR A 58 -3.01 -2.55 -0.59
N TYR A 59 -2.57 -3.81 -0.53
CA TYR A 59 -1.25 -4.18 -0.03
C TYR A 59 -0.12 -3.49 -0.81
N GLU A 60 -0.18 -3.55 -2.15
CA GLU A 60 0.84 -2.91 -2.99
C GLU A 60 0.82 -1.38 -2.89
N ASN A 61 -0.35 -0.78 -2.67
CA ASN A 61 -0.47 0.65 -2.41
C ASN A 61 0.22 1.04 -1.10
N ASP A 62 -0.05 0.31 -0.02
CA ASP A 62 0.58 0.57 1.28
C ASP A 62 2.10 0.30 1.22
N LYS A 63 2.55 -0.71 0.45
CA LYS A 63 3.98 -0.97 0.16
C LYS A 63 4.64 0.22 -0.51
N GLN A 64 3.97 0.79 -1.51
CA GLN A 64 4.47 1.95 -2.24
C GLN A 64 4.54 3.19 -1.35
N ILE A 65 3.53 3.41 -0.50
CA ILE A 65 3.52 4.51 0.49
C ILE A 65 4.67 4.33 1.47
N ALA A 66 4.88 3.12 2.00
CA ALA A 66 5.99 2.83 2.90
C ALA A 66 7.35 3.14 2.25
N ALA A 67 7.57 2.71 1.00
CA ALA A 67 8.78 3.02 0.24
C ALA A 67 8.97 4.53 0.03
N GLN A 68 7.90 5.27 -0.30
CA GLN A 68 7.96 6.73 -0.49
C GLN A 68 8.37 7.47 0.79
N HIS A 69 8.00 6.95 1.96
CA HIS A 69 8.38 7.48 3.26
C HIS A 69 9.72 6.92 3.79
N GLY A 70 10.49 6.20 2.95
CA GLY A 70 11.81 5.65 3.31
C GLY A 70 11.77 4.48 4.29
N ARG A 71 10.63 3.82 4.45
CA ARG A 71 10.51 2.59 5.25
C ARG A 71 11.08 1.40 4.47
N ASP A 72 11.73 0.50 5.19
CA ASP A 72 12.20 -0.76 4.61
C ASP A 72 10.99 -1.67 4.32
N VAL A 73 10.66 -1.80 3.04
CA VAL A 73 9.53 -2.61 2.58
C VAL A 73 9.77 -4.12 2.72
N ASN A 74 11.01 -4.55 2.94
CA ASN A 74 11.35 -5.96 3.17
C ASN A 74 11.32 -6.33 4.65
N LYS A 75 11.10 -5.35 5.54
CA LYS A 75 10.99 -5.58 6.98
C LYS A 75 9.74 -6.44 7.27
N GLY A 76 9.99 -7.69 7.65
CA GLY A 76 8.95 -8.67 7.99
C GLY A 76 8.15 -8.27 9.23
N GLY A 77 6.84 -8.51 9.18
CA GLY A 77 6.03 -8.63 10.40
C GLY A 77 6.38 -9.96 11.08
N ASN A 78 6.69 -9.90 12.38
CA ASN A 78 7.05 -11.05 13.19
C ASN A 78 5.82 -11.85 13.61
#